data_AF-A0A9P0VTM8-F1
#
_entry.id   AF-A0A9P0VTM8-F1
#
_cell.length_a   1.000
_cell.length_b   1.000
_cell.length_c   1.000
_cell.angle_alpha   90.00
_cell.angle_beta   90.00
_cell.angle_gamma   90.00
#
_symmetry.space_group_name_H-M   'P 1'
#
loop_
_entity.id
_entity.type
_entity.pdbx_description
1 polymer ?
#
loop_
_entity_poly.entity_id
_entity_poly.type
_entity_poly.pdbx_seq_one_letter_code
_entity_poly.pdbx_strand_id
1 'polypeptide(L)' 'MSIMNSFVNDIFERIAAEASRLAHYNKRATIT' A
#
# COMPACT_ATOMS: atom_id res chain seq x y z
N MET A 1 -21.98 -4.10 7.59
CA MET A 1 -20.81 -4.67 6.88
C MET A 1 -19.56 -3.84 7.16
N SER A 2 -19.03 -3.86 8.39
CA SER A 2 -17.83 -3.07 8.75
C SER A 2 -16.54 -3.88 8.60
N ILE A 3 -16.60 -5.19 8.86
CA ILE A 3 -15.43 -6.08 8.86
C ILE A 3 -14.79 -6.15 7.47
N MET A 4 -15.60 -6.29 6.41
CA MET A 4 -15.09 -6.31 5.04
C MET A 4 -14.42 -4.98 4.66
N ASN A 5 -14.96 -3.85 5.12
CA ASN A 5 -14.36 -2.55 4.86
C ASN A 5 -13.02 -2.38 5.58
N SER A 6 -12.96 -2.76 6.86
CA SER A 6 -11.72 -2.75 7.64
C SER A 6 -10.67 -3.69 7.06
N PHE A 7 -11.07 -4.87 6.56
CA PHE A 7 -10.18 -5.82 5.91
C PHE A 7 -9.57 -5.25 4.63
N VAL A 8 -10.40 -4.62 3.78
CA VAL A 8 -9.93 -3.96 2.56
C VAL A 8 -8.95 -2.84 2.89
N ASN A 9 -9.24 -2.03 3.91
CA ASN A 9 -8.35 -0.94 4.32
C ASN A 9 -7.00 -1.45 4.87
N ASP A 10 -7.01 -2.48 5.74
CA ASP A 10 -5.76 -3.05 6.28
C ASP A 10 -4.87 -3.59 5.16
N ILE A 11 -5.44 -4.33 4.20
CA ILE A 11 -4.69 -4.85 3.06
C ILE A 11 -4.18 -3.72 2.17
N PHE A 12 -5.01 -2.71 1.90
CA PHE A 12 -4.62 -1.55 1.10
C PHE A 12 -3.43 -0.80 1.72
N GLU A 13 -3.48 -0.52 3.02
CA GLU A 13 -2.39 0.17 3.73
C GLU A 13 -1.08 -0.61 3.68
N ARG A 14 -1.16 -1.94 3.86
CA ARG A 14 0.03 -2.81 3.78
C ARG A 14 0.64 -2.82 2.37
N ILE A 15 -0.18 -2.86 1.33
CA ILE A 15 0.27 -2.80 -0.07
C ILE A 15 0.88 -1.42 -0.38
N ALA A 16 0.20 -0.33 -0.02
CA ALA A 16 0.67 1.02 -0.28
C ALA A 16 2.02 1.29 0.41
N ALA A 17 2.19 0.82 1.65
CA ALA A 17 3.44 0.94 2.39
C ALA A 17 4.60 0.18 1.70
N GLU A 18 4.35 -1.04 1.21
CA GLU A 18 5.36 -1.82 0.49
C GLU A 18 5.68 -1.19 -0.88
N ALA A 19 4.67 -0.72 -1.62
CA ALA A 19 4.87 -0.02 -2.88
C ALA A 19 5.72 1.25 -2.72
N SER A 20 5.50 2.00 -1.64
CA SER A 20 6.33 3.16 -1.28
C SER A 20 7.77 2.76 -0.97
N ARG A 21 8.00 1.67 -0.23
CA ARG A 21 9.35 1.14 0.03
C ARG A 21 10.04 0.74 -1.27
N LEU A 22 9.34 0.03 -2.15
CA LEU A 22 9.86 -0.38 -3.45
C LEU A 22 10.22 0.81 -4.34
N ALA A 23 9.38 1.85 -4.40
CA ALA A 23 9.68 3.07 -5.14
C ALA A 23 10.93 3.76 -4.58
N HIS A 24 11.04 3.86 -3.26
CA HIS A 24 12.22 4.43 -2.59
C HIS A 24 13.51 3.63 -2.88
N TYR A 25 13.45 2.30 -2.80
CA TYR A 25 14.60 1.43 -3.14
C TYR A 25 15.04 1.58 -4.59
N ASN A 26 14.09 1.75 -5.51
CA ASN A 26 14.37 1.97 -6.92
C ASN A 26 14.66 3.44 -7.27
N LYS A 27 14.75 4.34 -6.28
CA LYS A 27 14.94 5.79 -6.46
C LYS A 27 13.91 6.41 -7.43
N ARG A 28 12.70 5.87 -7.46
CA ARG A 28 11.59 6.36 -8.27
C ARG A 28 10.70 7.26 -7.43
N ALA A 29 10.31 8.40 -8.00
CA ALA A 29 9.38 9.34 -7.36
C ALA A 29 7.90 8.93 -7.55
N THR A 30 7.62 8.04 -8.50
CA THR A 30 6.26 7.61 -8.87
C THR A 30 6.11 6.11 -8.64
N ILE A 31 5.03 5.73 -7.94
CA ILE A 31 4.56 4.35 -7.84
C ILE A 31 3.69 4.07 -9.08
N THR A 32 4.05 3.06 -9.87
CA THR A 32 3.37 2.66 -11.12
C THR A 32 2.77 1.28 -11.02
#